data_AF-A0A9D4HYJ4-F1
#
_entry.id   AF-A0A9D4HYJ4-F1
#
_cell.length_a   1.000
_cell.length_b   1.000
_cell.length_c   1.000
_cell.angle_alpha   90.00
_cell.angle_beta   90.00
_cell.angle_gamma   90.00
#
_symmetry.space_group_name_H-M   'P 1'
#
loop_
_entity.id
_entity.type
_entity.pdbx_description
1 polymer ?
#
loop_
_entity_poly.entity_id
_entity_poly.type
_entity_poly.pdbx_seq_one_letter_code
_entity_poly.pdbx_strand_id
1 'polypeptide(L)' 'MRKMAELQLTVVSDPRSRQAIIKQINQWEENLEKLFIEQYRLRCYSSSIQGSELPNPKVCLK' A
#
# COMPACT_ATOMS: atom_id res chain seq x y z
N MET A 1 3.94 -7.12 -2.08
CA MET A 1 3.57 -8.30 -1.26
C MET A 1 2.21 -8.89 -1.61
N ARG A 2 1.20 -8.09 -2.00
CA ARG A 2 -0.15 -8.58 -2.40
C ARG A 2 -0.12 -9.73 -3.43
N LYS A 3 0.58 -9.55 -4.55
CA LYS A 3 0.73 -10.59 -5.60
C LYS A 3 1.33 -11.91 -5.11
N MET A 4 2.21 -11.86 -4.11
CA MET A 4 2.80 -13.06 -3.51
C MET A 4 1.77 -13.79 -2.63
N ALA A 5 0.99 -13.05 -1.85
CA ALA A 5 -0.07 -13.62 -1.01
C ALA A 5 -1.24 -14.15 -1.86
N GLU A 6 -1.59 -13.48 -2.96
CA GLU A 6 -2.55 -13.98 -3.97
C GLU A 6 -2.09 -15.33 -4.56
N LEU A 7 -0.80 -15.48 -4.87
CA LEU A 7 -0.23 -16.74 -5.34
C LEU A 7 -0.30 -17.83 -4.26
N GLN A 8 0.00 -17.50 -3.00
CA GLN A 8 -0.10 -18.45 -1.88
C GLN A 8 -1.53 -18.98 -1.68
N LEU A 9 -2.56 -18.16 -1.93
CA LEU A 9 -3.95 -18.60 -1.86
C LEU A 9 -4.33 -19.65 -2.92
N THR A 10 -3.56 -19.77 -4.01
CA THR A 10 -3.81 -20.80 -5.05
C THR A 10 -3.27 -22.17 -4.67
N VAL A 11 -2.31 -22.24 -3.74
CA VAL A 11 -1.63 -23.48 -3.33
C VAL A 11 -2.02 -23.94 -1.92
N VAL A 12 -2.56 -23.07 -1.08
CA VAL A 12 -2.96 -23.40 0.30
C VAL A 12 -4.39 -23.96 0.34
N SER A 13 -4.49 -25.25 0.66
CA SER A 13 -5.78 -25.97 0.81
C SER A 13 -6.41 -25.83 2.19
N ASP A 14 -5.61 -25.52 3.22
CA ASP A 14 -6.09 -25.41 4.61
C ASP A 14 -6.94 -24.14 4.81
N PRO A 15 -8.21 -24.25 5.25
CA PRO A 15 -9.11 -23.10 5.39
C PRO A 15 -8.64 -22.06 6.41
N ARG A 16 -8.01 -22.49 7.52
CA ARG A 16 -7.54 -21.58 8.58
C ARG A 16 -6.37 -20.73 8.09
N SER A 17 -5.41 -21.37 7.45
CA SER A 17 -4.25 -20.72 6.84
C SER A 17 -4.68 -19.75 5.73
N ARG A 18 -5.67 -20.14 4.92
CA ARG A 18 -6.27 -19.28 3.90
C ARG A 18 -6.89 -18.01 4.50
N GLN A 19 -7.65 -18.14 5.59
CA GLN A 19 -8.23 -17.00 6.30
C GLN A 19 -7.16 -16.07 6.88
N ALA A 20 -6.08 -16.62 7.43
CA ALA A 20 -4.95 -15.84 7.95
C ALA A 20 -4.25 -15.03 6.85
N ILE A 21 -4.03 -15.62 5.67
CA ILE A 21 -3.43 -14.95 4.52
C ILE A 21 -4.34 -13.81 4.03
N ILE A 22 -5.66 -14.04 3.93
CA ILE A 22 -6.62 -12.98 3.55
C ILE A 22 -6.57 -11.81 4.54
N LYS A 23 -6.56 -12.10 5.85
CA LYS A 23 -6.45 -11.06 6.88
C LYS A 23 -5.16 -10.25 6.73
N GLN A 24 -4.05 -10.93 6.44
CA GLN A 24 -2.79 -10.24 6.18
C GLN A 24 -2.87 -9.36 4.93
N ILE A 25 -3.44 -9.85 3.83
CA ILE A 25 -3.62 -9.07 2.59
C ILE A 25 -4.36 -7.76 2.87
N ASN A 26 -5.50 -7.82 3.56
CA ASN A 26 -6.27 -6.62 3.88
C ASN A 26 -5.46 -5.63 4.73
N GLN A 27 -4.71 -6.13 5.73
CA GLN A 27 -3.84 -5.27 6.53
C GLN A 27 -2.73 -4.61 5.70
N TRP A 28 -2.20 -5.32 4.70
CA TRP A 28 -1.21 -4.76 3.78
C TRP A 28 -1.80 -3.66 2.90
N GLU A 29 -3.05 -3.78 2.47
CA GLU A 29 -3.72 -2.75 1.67
C GLU A 29 -3.89 -1.46 2.48
N GLU A 30 -4.42 -1.54 3.70
CA GLU A 30 -4.53 -0.38 4.60
C GLU A 30 -3.16 0.28 4.90
N ASN A 31 -2.12 -0.55 5.08
CA ASN A 31 -0.78 -0.04 5.35
C ASN A 31 -0.17 0.64 4.11
N LEU A 32 -0.46 0.14 2.91
CA LEU A 32 -0.01 0.76 1.68
C LEU A 32 -0.68 2.12 1.47
N GLU A 33 -1.98 2.24 1.72
CA GLU A 33 -2.69 3.52 1.66
C GLU A 33 -2.05 4.56 2.60
N LYS A 34 -1.78 4.18 3.85
CA LYS A 34 -1.07 5.04 4.82
C LYS A 34 0.30 5.47 4.30
N LEU A 35 1.08 4.52 3.74
CA LEU A 35 2.40 4.81 3.18
C LEU A 35 2.33 5.76 1.97
N PHE A 36 1.32 5.64 1.12
CA PHE A 36 1.14 6.55 -0.02
C PHE A 36 0.82 7.98 0.43
N ILE A 37 -0.05 8.13 1.44
CA ILE A 37 -0.36 9.44 2.03
C ILE A 37 0.90 10.06 2.64
N GLU A 38 1.66 9.28 3.40
CA GLU A 38 2.90 9.73 4.03
C GLU A 38 3.96 10.12 3.00
N GLN A 39 4.13 9.32 1.95
CA GLN A 39 5.04 9.64 0.85
C GLN A 39 4.63 10.95 0.16
N TYR A 40 3.34 11.14 -0.11
CA TYR A 40 2.83 12.36 -0.71
C TYR A 40 3.12 13.58 0.18
N ARG A 41 2.84 13.46 1.48
CA ARG A 41 3.11 14.49 2.50
C ARG A 41 4.59 14.90 2.53
N LEU A 42 5.50 13.93 2.57
CA LEU A 42 6.94 14.19 2.55
C LEU A 42 7.41 14.86 1.26
N ARG A 43 6.84 14.46 0.10
CA ARG A 43 7.14 15.13 -1.18
C ARG A 43 6.66 16.57 -1.21
N CYS A 44 5.48 16.87 -0.65
CA CYS A 44 5.01 18.24 -0.49
C CYS A 44 5.98 19.06 0.36
N TYR A 45 6.41 18.53 1.51
CA TYR A 45 7.39 19.20 2.37
C TYR A 45 8.71 19.47 1.66
N SER A 46 9.25 18.48 0.93
CA SER A 46 10.47 18.65 0.14
C SER A 46 10.31 19.71 -0.96
N SER A 47 9.15 19.73 -1.62
CA SER A 47 8.87 20.67 -2.72
C SER A 47 8.80 22.10 -2.20
N SER A 48 8.19 22.32 -1.02
CA SER A 48 8.16 23.62 -0.35
C SER A 48 9.55 24.13 0.00
N ILE A 49 10.49 23.25 0.38
CA ILE A 49 11.88 23.63 0.70
C ILE A 49 12.67 23.93 -0.57
N GLN A 50 12.44 23.17 -1.65
CA GLN A 50 13.19 23.30 -2.91
C GLN A 50 12.58 24.33 -3.89
N GLY A 51 11.41 24.87 -3.58
CA GLY A 51 10.68 25.80 -4.47
C GLY A 51 10.19 25.14 -5.76
N SER A 52 10.01 23.81 -5.77
CA SER A 52 9.54 23.05 -6.93
C SER A 52 8.01 22.85 -6.89
N GLU A 53 7.43 22.43 -8.01
CA GLU A 53 6.00 22.18 -8.12
C GLU A 53 5.55 21.05 -7.18
N LEU A 54 4.39 21.23 -6.55
CA LEU A 54 3.81 20.22 -5.67
C LEU A 54 3.49 18.93 -6.44
N PRO A 55 3.67 17.74 -5.81
CA PRO A 55 3.30 16.48 -6.41
C PRO A 55 1.80 16.44 -6.75
N ASN A 56 1.43 15.78 -7.84
CA ASN A 56 0.04 15.70 -8.29
C ASN A 56 -0.84 14.93 -7.27
N PRO A 57 -1.91 15.54 -6.72
CA PRO A 57 -2.81 14.90 -5.76
C PRO A 57 -3.46 13.61 -6.27
N LYS A 58 -3.67 13.49 -7.59
CA LYS A 58 -4.29 12.31 -8.22
C LYS A 58 -3.45 11.04 -8.07
N VAL A 59 -2.16 11.18 -7.78
CA VAL A 59 -1.25 10.02 -7.58
C VAL A 59 -1.52 9.32 -6.23
N CYS A 60 -2.09 10.02 -5.25
CA CYS A 60 -2.42 9.48 -3.93
C CYS A 60 -3.79 8.76 -3.87
N LEU A 61 -4.62 8.89 -4.91
CA LEU A 61 -6.01 8.39 -4.95
C LEU A 61 -6.17 7.07 -5.74
N LYS A 62 -5.07 6.35 -6.01
CA LYS A 62 -5.09 5.10 -6.80
C LYS A 62 -5.16 3.85 -5.95
#